data_AF-A0A4R7C4H9-F1
#
_entry.id   AF-A0A4R7C4H9-F1
#
_cell.length_a   1.000
_cell.length_b   1.000
_cell.length_c   1.000
_cell.angle_alpha   90.00
_cell.angle_beta   90.00
_cell.angle_gamma   90.00
#
_symmetry.space_group_name_H-M   'P 1'
#
loop_
_entity.id
_entity.type
_entity.pdbx_description
1 polymer ?
#
loop_
_entity_poly.entity_id
_entity_poly.type
_entity_poly.pdbx_seq_one_letter_code
_entity_poly.pdbx_strand_id
1 'polypeptide(L)'
;MAQRQLNIQSDEAFSRASSLAERLGRTTTDVVVEALRRFEDDMAPRNEQGRTPEQQRRFDRIKALARETARHKLPGATSNHDDLYDENGLPK
;
A
#
# COMPACT_ATOMS: atom_id res chain seq x y z
N MET A 1 -7.50 26.34 6.54
CA MET A 1 -7.01 25.49 7.65
C MET A 1 -5.79 26.17 8.26
N ALA A 2 -5.69 26.25 9.59
CA ALA A 2 -4.49 26.81 10.23
C ALA A 2 -3.31 25.84 10.06
N GLN A 3 -2.17 26.35 9.62
CA GLN A 3 -0.94 25.57 9.53
C GLN A 3 -0.40 25.30 10.93
N ARG A 4 -0.18 24.03 11.28
CA ARG A 4 0.39 23.62 12.56
C ARG A 4 1.84 23.21 12.35
N GLN A 5 2.70 23.56 13.32
CA GLN A 5 4.12 23.20 13.30
C GLN A 5 4.40 22.12 14.33
N LEU A 6 5.14 21.09 13.92
CA LEU A 6 5.72 20.08 14.82
C LEU A 6 7.16 20.51 15.13
N ASN A 7 7.48 20.72 16.42
CA ASN A 7 8.83 21.07 16.86
C ASN A 7 9.49 19.84 17.51
N ILE A 8 10.70 19.51 17.09
CA ILE A 8 11.46 18.36 17.56
C ILE A 8 12.86 18.85 17.96
N GLN A 9 13.19 18.77 19.25
CA GLN A 9 14.53 19.04 19.76
C GLN A 9 15.30 17.73 19.89
N SER A 10 15.78 17.21 18.77
CA SER A 10 16.60 15.99 18.71
C SER A 10 17.44 16.00 17.44
N ASP A 11 18.76 16.09 17.61
CA ASP A 11 19.71 16.05 16.50
C ASP A 11 19.65 14.71 15.75
N GLU A 12 19.43 13.62 16.48
CA GLU A 12 19.25 12.28 15.88
C GLU A 12 18.00 12.24 15.00
N ALA A 13 16.86 12.71 15.50
CA ALA A 13 15.62 12.71 14.72
C ALA A 13 15.75 13.56 13.45
N PHE A 14 16.38 14.74 13.57
CA PHE A 14 16.66 15.60 12.43
C PHE A 14 17.58 14.92 11.41
N SER A 15 18.71 14.36 11.85
CA SER A 15 19.67 13.68 10.99
C SER A 15 19.02 12.52 10.23
N ARG A 16 18.25 11.67 10.92
CA ARG A 16 17.59 10.52 10.29
C ARG A 16 16.56 10.95 9.26
N ALA A 17 15.71 11.93 9.60
CA ALA A 17 14.66 12.40 8.71
C ALA A 17 15.26 13.09 7.47
N SER A 18 16.30 13.91 7.63
CA SER A 18 17.00 14.56 6.52
C SER A 18 17.70 13.56 5.61
N SER A 19 18.45 12.57 6.15
CA SER A 19 19.09 11.54 5.32
C SER A 19 18.07 10.69 4.54
N LEU A 20 16.90 10.41 5.12
CA LEU A 20 15.81 9.71 4.42
C LEU A 20 15.19 10.58 3.32
N ALA A 21 14.98 11.87 3.60
CA ALA A 21 14.44 12.82 2.65
C ALA A 21 15.33 12.93 1.40
N GLU A 22 16.64 13.06 1.58
CA GLU A 22 17.63 13.07 0.49
C GLU A 22 17.58 11.79 -0.35
N ARG A 23 17.63 10.62 0.29
CA ARG A 23 17.61 9.32 -0.40
C ARG A 23 16.32 9.09 -1.20
N LEU A 24 15.21 9.64 -0.74
CA LEU A 24 13.90 9.47 -1.37
C LEU A 24 13.52 10.60 -2.33
N GLY A 25 14.31 11.68 -2.40
CA GLY A 25 13.98 12.88 -3.16
C GLY A 25 12.68 13.55 -2.68
N ARG A 26 12.45 13.56 -1.36
CA ARG A 26 11.23 14.11 -0.72
C ARG A 26 11.59 15.18 0.30
N THR A 27 10.59 15.90 0.81
CA THR A 27 10.82 16.82 1.93
C THR A 27 10.91 16.06 3.26
N THR A 28 11.63 16.61 4.24
CA THR A 28 11.67 16.05 5.61
C THR A 28 10.27 15.93 6.21
N THR A 29 9.40 16.90 5.94
CA THR A 29 7.99 16.86 6.36
C THR A 29 7.26 15.65 5.77
N ASP A 30 7.41 15.38 4.47
CA ASP A 30 6.75 14.23 3.83
C ASP A 30 7.22 12.91 4.43
N VAL A 31 8.53 12.79 4.70
CA VAL A 31 9.11 11.61 5.33
C VAL A 31 8.56 11.41 6.75
N VAL A 32 8.51 12.47 7.55
CA VAL A 32 7.98 12.40 8.92
C VAL A 32 6.49 12.03 8.91
N VAL A 33 5.69 12.66 8.03
CA VAL A 33 4.26 12.35 7.91
C VAL A 33 4.05 10.89 7.50
N GLU A 34 4.79 10.40 6.50
CA GLU A 34 4.71 9.00 6.07
C GLU A 34 5.15 8.02 7.17
N ALA A 35 6.22 8.35 7.89
CA ALA A 35 6.71 7.52 8.99
C ALA A 35 5.68 7.43 10.14
N LEU A 36 5.06 8.56 10.51
CA LEU A 36 4.01 8.59 11.52
C LEU A 36 2.77 7.79 11.08
N ARG A 37 2.35 7.93 9.82
CA ARG A 37 1.24 7.11 9.27
C ARG A 37 1.54 5.62 9.35
N ARG A 38 2.75 5.20 8.97
CA ARG A 38 3.16 3.79 9.08
C ARG A 38 3.18 3.30 10.52
N PHE A 39 3.65 4.15 11.44
CA PHE A 39 3.66 3.81 12.86
C PHE A 39 2.23 3.67 13.41
N GLU A 40 1.30 4.53 12.99
CA GLU A 40 -0.13 4.40 13.30
C GLU A 40 -0.71 3.09 12.73
N ASP A 41 -0.40 2.76 11.48
CA ASP A 41 -0.85 1.53 10.82
C ASP A 41 -0.29 0.25 11.48
N ASP A 42 0.96 0.29 11.93
CA ASP A 42 1.61 -0.82 12.63
C ASP A 42 0.95 -1.07 13.99
N MET A 43 0.51 -0.01 14.67
CA MET A 43 -0.17 -0.06 15.96
C MET A 43 -1.69 -0.30 15.86
N ALA A 44 -2.27 -0.19 14.67
CA ALA A 44 -3.71 -0.36 14.48
C ALA A 44 -4.17 -1.78 14.87
N PRO A 45 -5.32 -1.92 15.55
CA PRO A 45 -5.85 -3.24 15.89
C PRO A 45 -6.13 -4.04 14.62
N ARG A 46 -5.75 -5.32 14.63
CA ARG A 46 -5.86 -6.22 13.50
C ARG A 46 -6.95 -7.26 13.77
N ASN A 47 -7.67 -7.66 12.72
CA ASN A 47 -8.57 -8.80 12.80
C ASN A 47 -7.79 -10.13 12.82
N GLU A 48 -8.51 -11.25 12.94
CA GLU A 48 -7.93 -12.61 12.94
C GLU A 48 -7.08 -12.91 11.70
N GLN A 49 -7.31 -12.20 10.60
CA GLN A 49 -6.54 -12.33 9.36
C GLN A 49 -5.42 -11.28 9.23
N GLY A 50 -5.07 -10.60 10.31
CA GLY A 50 -3.95 -9.64 10.38
C GLY A 50 -4.20 -8.29 9.71
N ARG A 51 -5.45 -7.98 9.33
CA ARG A 51 -5.78 -6.74 8.59
C ARG A 51 -6.30 -5.65 9.52
N THR A 52 -5.86 -4.41 9.31
CA THR A 52 -6.50 -3.23 9.93
C THR A 52 -7.93 -3.06 9.40
N PRO A 53 -8.81 -2.31 10.09
CA PRO A 53 -10.17 -2.07 9.59
C PRO A 53 -10.20 -1.44 8.20
N GLU A 54 -9.24 -0.57 7.87
CA GLU A 54 -9.13 0.02 6.54
C GLU A 54 -8.71 -1.00 5.48
N GLN A 55 -7.70 -1.82 5.79
CA GLN A 55 -7.26 -2.89 4.90
C GLN A 55 -8.39 -3.89 4.64
N GLN A 56 -9.17 -4.22 5.67
CA GLN A 56 -10.35 -5.07 5.54
C GLN A 56 -11.41 -4.42 4.64
N ARG A 57 -11.75 -3.14 4.84
CA ARG A 57 -12.68 -2.41 3.95
C ARG A 57 -12.19 -2.36 2.50
N ARG A 58 -10.89 -2.16 2.28
CA ARG A 58 -10.31 -2.17 0.93
C ARG A 58 -10.40 -3.56 0.30
N PHE A 59 -10.08 -4.61 1.05
CA PHE A 59 -10.21 -6.00 0.60
C PHE A 59 -11.65 -6.34 0.22
N ASP A 60 -12.62 -5.96 1.05
CA ASP A 60 -14.03 -6.22 0.79
C ASP A 60 -14.54 -5.46 -0.45
N ARG A 61 -14.09 -4.21 -0.66
CA ARG A 61 -14.37 -3.47 -1.89
C ARG A 61 -13.81 -4.16 -3.13
N ILE A 62 -12.56 -4.62 -3.09
CA ILE A 62 -11.95 -5.34 -4.21
C ILE A 62 -12.71 -6.63 -4.50
N LYS A 63 -13.08 -7.41 -3.47
CA LYS A 63 -13.89 -8.62 -3.66
C LYS A 63 -15.27 -8.32 -4.24
N ALA A 64 -15.91 -7.22 -3.81
CA ALA A 64 -17.18 -6.81 -4.38
C ALA A 64 -17.06 -6.48 -5.88
N LEU A 65 -16.03 -5.72 -6.25
CA LEU A 65 -15.73 -5.41 -7.66
C LEU A 65 -15.41 -6.67 -8.48
N ALA A 66 -14.64 -7.61 -7.93
CA ALA A 66 -14.35 -8.87 -8.58
C ALA A 66 -15.61 -9.72 -8.83
N ARG A 67 -16.54 -9.75 -7.86
CA ARG A 67 -17.84 -10.43 -8.02
C ARG A 67 -18.71 -9.76 -9.06
N GLU A 68 -18.72 -8.44 -9.11
CA GLU A 68 -19.50 -7.69 -10.09
C GLU A 68 -18.96 -7.91 -11.51
N THR A 69 -17.64 -7.76 -11.69
CA THR A 69 -16.98 -7.96 -12.98
C THR A 69 -17.13 -9.40 -13.50
N ALA A 70 -17.17 -10.39 -12.61
CA ALA A 70 -17.43 -11.78 -13.00
C ALA A 70 -18.77 -11.98 -13.73
N ARG A 71 -19.78 -11.12 -13.47
CA ARG A 71 -21.08 -11.16 -14.17
C ARG A 71 -21.00 -10.70 -15.62
N HIS A 72 -19.97 -9.92 -15.96
CA HIS A 72 -19.74 -9.39 -17.30
C HIS A 72 -18.73 -10.22 -18.11
N LYS A 73 -18.28 -11.35 -17.54
CA LYS A 73 -17.30 -12.21 -18.17
C LYS A 73 -17.93 -12.93 -19.37
N LEU A 74 -17.33 -12.75 -20.56
CA LEU A 74 -17.78 -13.44 -21.77
C LEU A 74 -17.64 -14.97 -21.62
N PRO A 75 -18.56 -15.77 -22.21
CA PRO A 75 -18.40 -17.21 -22.28
C PRO A 75 -17.04 -17.60 -22.89
N GLY A 76 -16.33 -18.53 -22.27
CA GLY A 76 -15.02 -18.98 -22.73
C GLY A 76 -13.85 -18.04 -22.43
N ALA A 77 -14.09 -16.83 -21.89
CA ALA A 77 -12.99 -16.00 -21.41
C ALA A 77 -12.26 -16.70 -20.26
N THR A 78 -10.95 -16.87 -20.37
CA THR A 78 -10.12 -17.45 -19.32
C THR A 78 -8.79 -16.69 -19.25
N SER A 79 -8.05 -16.85 -18.15
CA SER A 79 -6.63 -16.50 -18.11
C SER A 79 -5.75 -17.70 -18.47
N ASN A 80 -6.26 -18.62 -19.28
CA ASN A 80 -5.41 -19.64 -19.89
C ASN A 80 -4.61 -18.96 -21.00
N HIS A 81 -3.29 -19.05 -20.91
CA HIS A 81 -2.32 -18.51 -21.84
C HIS A 81 -1.35 -19.59 -22.34
N ASP A 82 -1.79 -20.86 -22.33
CA ASP A 82 -1.01 -22.02 -22.81
C ASP A 82 -0.62 -21.87 -24.29
N ASP A 83 -1.25 -20.99 -25.05
CA ASP A 83 -0.88 -20.64 -26.41
C ASP A 83 0.37 -19.73 -26.49
N LEU A 84 0.61 -18.93 -25.45
CA LEU A 84 1.72 -17.96 -25.40
C LEU A 84 2.91 -18.46 -24.58
N TYR A 85 2.64 -19.21 -23.50
CA TYR A 85 3.67 -19.64 -22.55
C TYR A 85 3.72 -21.16 -22.40
N ASP A 86 4.93 -21.69 -22.19
CA ASP A 86 5.16 -23.09 -21.83
C ASP A 86 4.78 -23.38 -20.37
N GLU A 87 4.96 -24.64 -19.95
CA GLU A 87 4.66 -25.10 -18.60
C GLU A 87 5.48 -24.42 -17.50
N ASN A 88 6.59 -23.78 -17.84
CA ASN A 88 7.44 -23.01 -16.93
C ASN A 88 7.07 -21.52 -16.93
N GLY A 89 6.09 -21.10 -17.75
CA GLY A 89 5.70 -19.71 -17.93
C GLY A 89 6.65 -18.93 -18.83
N LEU A 90 7.49 -19.61 -19.62
CA LEU A 90 8.39 -18.98 -20.59
C LEU A 90 7.68 -18.86 -21.96
N PRO A 91 7.99 -17.82 -22.76
CA PRO A 91 7.42 -17.71 -24.10
C PRO A 91 7.78 -18.92 -24.96
N LYS A 92 6.79 -19.40 -25.73
CA LYS A 92 6.99 -20.45 -26.73
C LYS A 92 7.70 -19.94 -27.99
#